data_AF-A0A833VYG1-F1
#
_entry.id   AF-A0A833VYG1-F1
#
_cell.length_a   1.000
_cell.length_b   1.000
_cell.length_c   1.000
_cell.angle_alpha   90.00
_cell.angle_beta   90.00
_cell.angle_gamma   90.00
#
_symmetry.space_group_name_H-M   'P 1'
#
loop_
_entity.id
_entity.type
_entity.pdbx_description
1 polymer ?
#
loop_
_entity_poly.entity_id
_entity_poly.type
_entity_poly.pdbx_seq_one_letter_code
_entity_poly.pdbx_strand_id
1 'polypeptide(L)'
;MSNTQMLRILLNKSTWKLTNSSEEMRYTVFTPLILLRRHFTEHGSSTIYALSSGYGKCGVAVIRVSGPKALVALQKMTKISSLKPRIAFLRKIYDPETKEVLDKGLCLWFPGPNSFTGEDSAEFHVHGGPAVVTSVLNALSKLRFQLALPGEFTKRAFLNGKIDLTEAEGIGDLIEAETEKQRKQATNQANGSLRHLYDSWRIVLLNVLANLEAYVDFSEEHSVTSNILKDAKTTVQKLSTEILQHLSDGRKGEILRTGVHVTILGEPNVGKSSLLNLLSRKDAAIVTSSPGTTRDVIELTTNICGYPMILADTAGIRNNPENEIEVEGIRKAKKYSKEADFVICVISAENKIKISLEIFLRQYKNYLEIDKKRVLTVLNKVDLLKEEEKKNWRKQNVIPISCKTQEGLKELTNALGECFREICGDPCTENPVLSHARYRNHLLHVSDYLELYLQKTTVPNYDMAISLQDIRNAARELGKITGSINNEEVLDIIFKNFCIGK
;
A
#
# COMPACT_ATOMS: atom_id res chain seq x y z
N MET A 1 -24.45 22.32 43.36
CA MET A 1 -24.12 21.11 44.16
C MET A 1 -24.38 19.90 43.27
N SER A 2 -23.44 19.54 42.39
CA SER A 2 -22.30 18.61 42.59
C SER A 2 -22.68 17.13 42.43
N ASN A 3 -22.47 16.61 41.22
CA ASN A 3 -21.70 15.41 40.81
C ASN A 3 -21.44 14.21 41.76
N THR A 4 -22.25 13.93 42.78
CA THR A 4 -21.92 12.86 43.74
C THR A 4 -23.00 11.80 43.98
N GLN A 5 -24.05 11.73 43.15
CA GLN A 5 -25.13 10.74 43.35
C GLN A 5 -25.36 9.74 42.21
N MET A 6 -24.63 9.80 41.10
CA MET A 6 -24.83 8.90 39.95
C MET A 6 -23.74 7.82 39.78
N LEU A 7 -23.02 7.47 40.85
CA LEU A 7 -21.92 6.48 40.84
C LEU A 7 -22.05 5.37 41.90
N ARG A 8 -23.24 5.19 42.49
CA ARG A 8 -23.48 4.21 43.59
C ARG A 8 -24.35 3.00 43.23
N ILE A 9 -24.63 2.73 41.95
CA ILE A 9 -25.59 1.67 41.54
C ILE A 9 -24.93 0.42 40.91
N LEU A 10 -23.60 0.33 40.79
CA LEU A 10 -22.96 -0.87 40.18
C LEU A 10 -21.86 -1.54 41.00
N LEU A 11 -21.81 -1.29 42.31
CA LEU A 11 -20.97 -2.05 43.24
C LEU A 11 -21.84 -2.76 44.27
N ASN A 12 -22.43 -3.89 43.88
CA ASN A 12 -22.92 -4.86 44.85
C ASN A 12 -22.09 -6.15 44.78
N LYS A 13 -21.65 -6.52 45.97
CA LYS A 13 -20.76 -7.63 46.30
C LYS A 13 -21.44 -8.97 46.04
N SER A 14 -20.69 -9.97 45.58
CA SER A 14 -20.57 -11.29 46.22
C SER A 14 -19.89 -12.28 45.27
N THR A 15 -19.19 -13.27 45.85
CA THR A 15 -18.36 -14.32 45.21
C THR A 15 -16.95 -13.78 44.87
N TRP A 16 -15.84 -14.17 45.52
CA TRP A 16 -15.40 -15.52 45.88
C TRP A 16 -14.48 -15.52 47.13
N LYS A 17 -14.54 -16.64 47.86
CA LYS A 17 -13.81 -16.96 49.11
C LYS A 17 -12.32 -17.21 48.86
N LEU A 18 -11.51 -16.91 49.89
CA LEU A 18 -10.13 -17.36 50.07
C LEU A 18 -10.02 -18.89 50.01
N THR A 19 -9.06 -19.38 49.21
CA THR A 19 -8.33 -20.62 49.48
C THR A 19 -6.86 -20.39 49.13
N ASN A 20 -6.02 -20.39 50.17
CA ASN A 20 -4.59 -20.58 50.05
C ASN A 20 -4.33 -22.03 49.62
N SER A 21 -3.66 -22.23 48.48
CA SER A 21 -2.80 -23.39 48.26
C SER A 21 -1.80 -23.07 47.15
N SER A 22 -0.60 -23.56 47.40
CA SER A 22 0.67 -23.44 46.66
C SER A 22 0.64 -23.83 45.18
N GLU A 23 1.64 -23.30 44.47
CA GLU A 23 2.17 -23.75 43.17
C GLU A 23 1.27 -23.60 41.93
N GLU A 24 1.52 -22.54 41.14
CA GLU A 24 1.70 -22.67 39.68
C GLU A 24 2.24 -21.35 39.09
N MET A 25 3.44 -21.42 38.51
CA MET A 25 4.08 -20.34 37.77
C MET A 25 3.37 -20.18 36.41
N ARG A 26 2.62 -19.10 36.20
CA ARG A 26 2.16 -18.67 34.86
C ARG A 26 2.58 -17.23 34.60
N TYR A 27 3.58 -17.06 33.74
CA TYR A 27 3.93 -15.77 33.18
C TYR A 27 2.83 -15.32 32.22
N THR A 28 2.01 -14.37 32.68
CA THR A 28 1.08 -13.60 31.84
C THR A 28 1.57 -12.16 31.87
N VAL A 29 2.22 -11.71 30.79
CA VAL A 29 2.66 -10.31 30.69
C VAL A 29 1.56 -9.50 30.02
N PHE A 30 0.66 -8.95 30.84
CA PHE A 30 -0.10 -7.74 30.52
C PHE A 30 -0.51 -7.05 31.82
N THR A 31 0.07 -5.89 32.11
CA THR A 31 -0.40 -4.82 33.02
C THR A 31 0.55 -3.62 32.88
N PRO A 32 0.13 -2.37 33.17
CA PRO A 32 -0.54 -1.48 32.24
C PRO A 32 0.28 -0.21 31.91
N LEU A 33 -0.23 0.55 30.94
CA LEU A 33 0.11 1.95 30.65
C LEU A 33 0.35 2.75 31.94
N ILE A 34 1.59 3.19 32.18
CA ILE A 34 2.03 4.46 32.79
C ILE A 34 3.57 4.36 32.82
N LEU A 35 4.22 4.81 31.74
CA LEU A 35 5.63 5.26 31.70
C LEU A 35 6.02 5.79 30.30
N LEU A 36 5.05 6.36 29.57
CA LEU A 36 5.23 6.86 28.19
C LEU A 36 5.69 8.34 28.18
N ARG A 37 6.70 8.65 29.00
CA ARG A 37 7.24 10.01 29.11
C ARG A 37 8.74 10.05 29.32
N ARG A 38 9.49 9.42 28.40
CA ARG A 38 10.89 9.72 28.10
C ARG A 38 11.12 9.57 26.59
N HIS A 39 10.58 10.52 25.84
CA HIS A 39 10.92 10.75 24.43
C HIS A 39 12.31 11.43 24.40
N PHE A 40 13.37 10.90 23.79
CA PHE A 40 13.62 10.47 22.40
C PHE A 40 14.83 11.31 21.92
N THR A 41 16.04 10.85 22.25
CA THR A 41 17.31 11.39 21.72
C THR A 41 18.32 10.27 21.42
N GLU A 42 17.89 9.00 21.33
CA GLU A 42 18.78 7.82 21.24
C GLU A 42 18.53 6.93 20.01
N HIS A 43 17.99 7.44 18.90
CA HIS A 43 17.85 6.60 17.69
C HIS A 43 19.20 6.16 17.07
N GLY A 44 20.33 6.80 17.41
CA GLY A 44 21.66 6.40 16.93
C GLY A 44 22.41 5.37 17.79
N SER A 45 21.92 4.99 18.99
CA SER A 45 22.68 4.13 19.92
C SER A 45 22.11 2.72 20.12
N SER A 46 20.84 2.48 19.74
CA SER A 46 20.20 1.19 19.94
C SER A 46 20.45 0.21 18.79
N THR A 47 20.71 -1.05 19.12
CA THR A 47 20.80 -2.15 18.16
C THR A 47 19.49 -2.93 18.17
N ILE A 48 18.87 -3.03 17.00
CA ILE A 48 17.59 -3.71 16.80
C ILE A 48 17.76 -5.04 16.10
N TYR A 49 16.80 -5.94 16.32
CA TYR A 49 16.74 -7.21 15.62
C TYR A 49 15.30 -7.67 15.39
N ALA A 50 15.09 -8.44 14.32
CA ALA A 50 13.81 -9.09 14.04
C ALA A 50 13.98 -10.22 13.02
N LEU A 51 12.93 -11.05 12.90
CA LEU A 51 12.76 -11.95 11.76
C LEU A 51 12.45 -11.12 10.50
N SER A 52 13.29 -11.22 9.47
CA SER A 52 13.14 -10.51 8.19
C SER A 52 12.55 -11.36 7.07
N SER A 53 12.39 -12.66 7.28
CA SER A 53 11.66 -13.56 6.38
C SER A 53 10.19 -13.69 6.78
N GLY A 54 9.34 -14.20 5.88
CA GLY A 54 7.94 -14.51 6.21
C GLY A 54 7.81 -15.46 7.41
N TYR A 55 6.73 -15.29 8.18
CA TYR A 55 6.42 -16.15 9.32
C TYR A 55 5.82 -17.47 8.85
N GLY A 56 6.26 -18.58 9.44
CA GLY A 56 5.78 -19.92 9.11
C GLY A 56 6.90 -20.94 9.01
N LYS A 57 6.55 -22.18 8.65
CA LYS A 57 7.54 -23.25 8.41
C LYS A 57 8.17 -23.03 7.03
N CYS A 58 9.48 -22.85 6.99
CA CYS A 58 10.24 -22.72 5.75
C CYS A 58 11.64 -23.36 5.85
N GLY A 59 12.32 -23.51 4.71
CA GLY A 59 13.68 -24.08 4.69
C GLY A 59 14.70 -23.18 5.39
N VAL A 60 14.63 -21.87 5.16
CA VAL A 60 15.53 -20.87 5.74
C VAL A 60 14.74 -19.66 6.22
N ALA A 61 15.00 -19.25 7.46
CA ALA A 61 14.55 -18.01 8.05
C ALA A 61 15.73 -17.05 8.23
N VAL A 62 15.52 -15.77 7.93
CA VAL A 62 16.54 -14.73 8.05
C VAL A 62 16.21 -13.87 9.25
N ILE A 63 17.11 -13.83 10.24
CA ILE A 63 17.04 -12.92 11.38
C ILE A 63 18.08 -11.83 11.18
N ARG A 64 17.63 -10.59 11.10
CA ARG A 64 18.49 -9.42 10.87
C ARG A 64 18.73 -8.68 12.18
N VAL A 65 19.95 -8.18 12.34
CA VAL A 65 20.37 -7.25 13.39
C VAL A 65 20.92 -5.99 12.71
N SER A 66 20.55 -4.80 13.20
CA SER A 66 21.07 -3.51 12.71
C SER A 66 21.39 -2.59 13.89
N GLY A 67 22.50 -1.85 13.79
CA GLY A 67 22.95 -0.87 14.76
C GLY A 67 24.39 -1.12 15.24
N PRO A 68 24.92 -0.27 16.14
CA PRO A 68 26.34 -0.22 16.47
C PRO A 68 26.90 -1.51 17.11
N LYS A 69 26.04 -2.41 17.63
CA LYS A 69 26.46 -3.68 18.23
C LYS A 69 26.14 -4.90 17.38
N ALA A 70 25.76 -4.72 16.11
CA ALA A 70 25.46 -5.85 15.21
C ALA A 70 26.66 -6.80 15.04
N LEU A 71 27.90 -6.27 14.98
CA LEU A 71 29.12 -7.08 14.95
C LEU A 71 29.28 -7.94 16.20
N VAL A 72 28.96 -7.37 17.36
CA VAL A 72 29.05 -8.05 18.65
C VAL A 72 28.09 -9.24 18.71
N ALA A 73 26.92 -9.13 18.09
CA ALA A 73 25.96 -10.22 17.95
C ALA A 73 26.61 -11.44 17.26
N LEU A 74 27.22 -11.21 16.09
CA LEU A 74 27.90 -12.26 15.32
C LEU A 74 29.03 -12.90 16.12
N GLN A 75 29.91 -12.09 16.70
CA GLN A 75 31.06 -12.59 17.46
C GLN A 75 30.64 -13.46 18.65
N LYS A 76 29.67 -12.98 19.45
CA LYS A 76 29.22 -13.69 20.66
C LYS A 76 28.44 -14.96 20.34
N MET A 77 27.62 -14.94 19.29
CA MET A 77 26.76 -16.08 18.96
C MET A 77 27.40 -17.09 18.01
N THR A 78 28.50 -16.76 17.31
CA THR A 78 29.14 -17.71 16.36
C THR A 78 30.59 -18.05 16.70
N LYS A 79 31.17 -17.39 17.71
CA LYS A 79 32.60 -17.51 18.10
C LYS A 79 33.57 -17.19 16.96
N ILE A 80 33.15 -16.41 15.97
CA ILE A 80 33.99 -16.01 14.85
C ILE A 80 34.86 -14.81 15.25
N SER A 81 36.16 -14.90 14.98
CA SER A 81 37.14 -13.84 15.29
C SER A 81 37.50 -12.99 14.07
N SER A 82 37.53 -13.59 12.88
CA SER A 82 37.83 -12.91 11.61
C SER A 82 36.60 -12.95 10.70
N LEU A 83 36.03 -11.76 10.43
CA LEU A 83 34.86 -11.57 9.58
C LEU A 83 35.28 -10.77 8.34
N LYS A 84 34.98 -11.31 7.16
CA LYS A 84 35.08 -10.56 5.91
C LYS A 84 33.68 -10.02 5.57
N PRO A 85 33.53 -8.70 5.31
CA PRO A 85 32.27 -8.12 4.87
C PRO A 85 31.67 -8.85 3.67
N ARG A 86 30.34 -9.07 3.69
CA ARG A 86 29.55 -9.64 2.59
C ARG A 86 30.00 -11.04 2.12
N ILE A 87 30.65 -11.80 2.99
CA ILE A 87 30.95 -13.22 2.77
C ILE A 87 30.09 -14.04 3.71
N ALA A 88 29.45 -15.10 3.17
CA ALA A 88 28.65 -16.02 3.96
C ALA A 88 29.56 -17.01 4.71
N PHE A 89 29.35 -17.13 6.02
CA PHE A 89 30.08 -18.08 6.86
C PHE A 89 29.13 -19.14 7.42
N LEU A 90 29.42 -20.42 7.17
CA LEU A 90 28.71 -21.51 7.83
C LEU A 90 29.22 -21.66 9.26
N ARG A 91 28.33 -21.47 10.25
CA ARG A 91 28.70 -21.52 11.68
C ARG A 91 27.61 -22.20 12.51
N LYS A 92 28.03 -22.79 13.63
CA LYS A 92 27.12 -23.10 14.73
C LYS A 92 26.77 -21.78 15.42
N ILE A 93 25.49 -21.58 15.69
CA ILE A 93 24.95 -20.43 16.38
C ILE A 93 24.65 -20.87 17.81
N TYR A 94 25.10 -20.08 18.77
CA TYR A 94 25.10 -20.41 20.18
C TYR A 94 24.30 -19.39 20.97
N ASP A 95 23.69 -19.85 22.06
CA ASP A 95 23.21 -18.96 23.10
C ASP A 95 24.40 -18.24 23.75
N PRO A 96 24.37 -16.89 23.86
CA PRO A 96 25.51 -16.13 24.36
C PRO A 96 25.77 -16.38 25.86
N GLU A 97 24.79 -16.86 26.62
CA GLU A 97 24.91 -17.16 28.05
C GLU A 97 25.12 -18.65 28.29
N THR A 98 24.18 -19.50 27.86
CA THR A 98 24.20 -20.94 28.17
C THR A 98 25.21 -21.72 27.33
N LYS A 99 25.69 -21.13 26.22
CA LYS A 99 26.58 -21.77 25.23
C LYS A 99 25.99 -22.99 24.53
N GLU A 100 24.69 -23.21 24.67
CA GLU A 100 23.95 -24.24 23.92
C GLU A 100 23.97 -23.93 22.41
N VAL A 101 24.03 -24.97 21.58
CA VAL A 101 23.90 -24.82 20.12
C VAL A 101 22.42 -24.66 19.77
N LEU A 102 22.06 -23.50 19.25
CA LEU A 102 20.70 -23.17 18.83
C LEU A 102 20.39 -23.69 17.43
N ASP A 103 21.36 -23.53 16.52
CA ASP A 103 21.28 -24.00 15.13
C ASP A 103 22.67 -24.04 14.47
N LYS A 104 22.75 -24.54 13.24
CA LYS A 104 23.89 -24.40 12.33
C LYS A 104 23.42 -23.78 11.02
N GLY A 105 23.84 -22.54 10.76
CA GLY A 105 23.35 -21.71 9.66
C GLY A 105 24.42 -20.85 9.01
N LEU A 106 24.02 -20.09 7.99
CA LEU A 106 24.89 -19.08 7.37
C LEU A 106 24.79 -17.77 8.15
N CYS A 107 25.91 -17.06 8.25
CA CYS A 107 25.98 -15.76 8.89
C CYS A 107 26.65 -14.76 7.96
N LEU A 108 26.10 -13.54 7.88
CA LEU A 108 26.63 -12.47 7.04
C LEU A 108 26.86 -11.20 7.87
N TRP A 109 27.89 -10.45 7.47
CA TRP A 109 28.26 -9.16 8.03
C TRP A 109 28.24 -8.07 6.97
N PHE A 110 27.53 -6.98 7.26
CA PHE A 110 27.38 -5.80 6.42
C PHE A 110 27.82 -4.57 7.21
N PRO A 111 29.09 -4.14 7.11
CA PRO A 111 29.53 -2.91 7.76
C PRO A 111 28.85 -1.69 7.14
N GLY A 112 28.46 -0.74 7.98
CA GLY A 112 28.01 0.59 7.54
C GLY A 112 29.12 1.33 6.79
N PRO A 113 28.80 2.26 5.85
CA PRO A 113 27.47 2.68 5.41
C PRO A 113 26.87 1.79 4.31
N ASN A 114 27.52 0.66 4.00
CA ASN A 114 27.23 -0.19 2.86
C ASN A 114 26.29 -1.35 3.26
N SER A 115 25.22 -1.02 3.98
CA SER A 115 24.13 -1.91 4.39
C SER A 115 22.78 -1.33 3.96
N PHE A 116 21.69 -2.08 4.18
CA PHE A 116 20.33 -1.62 3.91
C PHE A 116 19.97 -0.39 4.74
N THR A 117 20.19 -0.45 6.06
CA THR A 117 19.89 0.65 6.98
C THR A 117 20.90 1.78 6.93
N GLY A 118 22.07 1.58 6.32
CA GLY A 118 23.21 2.50 6.43
C GLY A 118 24.03 2.32 7.72
N GLU A 119 23.58 1.47 8.65
CA GLU A 119 24.29 1.11 9.86
C GLU A 119 25.06 -0.20 9.70
N ASP A 120 25.86 -0.55 10.69
CA ASP A 120 26.36 -1.91 10.86
C ASP A 120 25.20 -2.92 10.96
N SER A 121 25.25 -3.98 10.15
CA SER A 121 24.20 -5.01 10.11
C SER A 121 24.75 -6.42 10.01
N ALA A 122 24.06 -7.35 10.68
CA ALA A 122 24.33 -8.78 10.63
C ALA A 122 23.07 -9.55 10.25
N GLU A 123 23.23 -10.69 9.58
CA GLU A 123 22.14 -11.61 9.28
C GLU A 123 22.50 -13.03 9.71
N PHE A 124 21.54 -13.70 10.36
CA PHE A 124 21.57 -15.12 10.70
C PHE A 124 20.55 -15.85 9.82
N HIS A 125 21.03 -16.74 8.97
CA HIS A 125 20.21 -17.57 8.10
C HIS A 125 20.11 -18.95 8.74
N VAL A 126 18.99 -19.18 9.42
CA VAL A 126 18.72 -20.35 10.27
C VAL A 126 17.64 -21.22 9.66
N HIS A 127 17.47 -22.45 10.13
CA HIS A 127 16.34 -23.27 9.73
C HIS A 127 15.02 -22.60 10.13
N GLY A 128 14.04 -22.58 9.23
CA GLY A 128 12.77 -21.88 9.40
C GLY A 128 11.75 -22.59 10.31
N GLY A 129 12.22 -23.30 11.34
CA GLY A 129 11.37 -23.86 12.37
C GLY A 129 10.99 -22.79 13.40
N PRO A 130 9.70 -22.64 13.79
CA PRO A 130 9.29 -21.61 14.75
C PRO A 130 10.05 -21.66 16.08
N ALA A 131 10.41 -22.86 16.56
CA ALA A 131 11.21 -23.04 17.77
C ALA A 131 12.65 -22.52 17.61
N VAL A 132 13.27 -22.74 16.44
CA VAL A 132 14.63 -22.28 16.13
C VAL A 132 14.66 -20.75 16.01
N VAL A 133 13.68 -20.18 15.31
CA VAL A 133 13.55 -18.72 15.19
C VAL A 133 13.38 -18.10 16.58
N THR A 134 12.46 -18.64 17.39
CA THR A 134 12.20 -18.14 18.75
C THR A 134 13.45 -18.25 19.64
N SER A 135 14.20 -19.35 19.56
CA SER A 135 15.40 -19.53 20.39
C SER A 135 16.50 -18.52 20.01
N VAL A 136 16.70 -18.22 18.73
CA VAL A 136 17.68 -17.22 18.26
C VAL A 136 17.25 -15.79 18.64
N LEU A 137 15.95 -15.45 18.51
CA LEU A 137 15.44 -14.15 18.95
C LEU A 137 15.58 -13.96 20.47
N ASN A 138 15.36 -15.01 21.26
CA ASN A 138 15.58 -14.99 22.70
C ASN A 138 17.07 -14.86 23.04
N ALA A 139 17.96 -15.49 22.28
CA ALA A 139 19.39 -15.35 22.47
C ALA A 139 19.89 -13.92 22.17
N LEU A 140 19.32 -13.26 21.14
CA LEU A 140 19.61 -11.87 20.84
C LEU A 140 19.08 -10.91 21.93
N SER A 141 17.93 -11.20 22.54
CA SER A 141 17.39 -10.38 23.64
C SER A 141 18.32 -10.33 24.87
N LYS A 142 18.99 -11.45 25.18
CA LYS A 142 19.99 -11.55 26.27
C LYS A 142 21.19 -10.62 26.06
N LEU A 143 21.49 -10.23 24.83
CA LEU A 143 22.52 -9.24 24.51
C LEU A 143 22.08 -7.79 24.76
N ARG A 144 20.88 -7.58 25.30
CA ARG A 144 20.25 -6.27 25.56
C ARG A 144 19.99 -5.47 24.28
N PHE A 145 19.70 -6.18 23.19
CA PHE A 145 19.21 -5.57 21.95
C PHE A 145 17.70 -5.39 22.01
N GLN A 146 17.16 -4.49 21.19
CA GLN A 146 15.73 -4.19 21.13
C GLN A 146 15.07 -4.96 19.98
N LEU A 147 13.85 -5.45 20.18
CA LEU A 147 13.05 -5.94 19.05
C LEU A 147 12.69 -4.75 18.16
N ALA A 148 12.84 -4.92 16.85
CA ALA A 148 12.49 -3.88 15.90
C ALA A 148 10.97 -3.64 15.87
N LEU A 149 10.58 -2.38 15.75
CA LEU A 149 9.21 -1.97 15.44
C LEU A 149 8.86 -2.26 13.97
N PRO A 150 7.56 -2.29 13.61
CA PRO A 150 7.13 -2.35 12.21
C PRO A 150 7.81 -1.25 11.36
N GLY A 151 8.42 -1.64 10.23
CA GLY A 151 9.09 -0.72 9.31
C GLY A 151 10.37 -0.06 9.83
N GLU A 152 10.88 -0.45 11.01
CA GLU A 152 11.99 0.27 11.63
C GLU A 152 13.30 0.19 10.82
N PHE A 153 13.58 -0.92 10.14
CA PHE A 153 14.80 -1.01 9.31
C PHE A 153 14.73 -0.04 8.12
N THR A 154 13.58 0.06 7.47
CA THR A 154 13.31 0.95 6.33
C THR A 154 13.27 2.40 6.80
N LYS A 155 12.70 2.69 7.98
CA LYS A 155 12.76 4.01 8.62
C LYS A 155 14.21 4.44 8.87
N ARG A 156 15.06 3.54 9.39
CA ARG A 156 16.50 3.83 9.57
C ARG A 156 17.22 4.04 8.25
N ALA A 157 16.91 3.25 7.22
CA ALA A 157 17.45 3.44 5.88
C ALA A 157 17.11 4.85 5.32
N PHE A 158 15.86 5.29 5.50
CA PHE A 158 15.41 6.63 5.13
C PHE A 158 16.15 7.72 5.93
N LEU A 159 16.21 7.60 7.25
CA LEU A 159 16.90 8.59 8.11
C LEU A 159 18.40 8.71 7.81
N ASN A 160 19.04 7.61 7.38
CA ASN A 160 20.44 7.58 6.96
C ASN A 160 20.64 7.95 5.47
N GLY A 161 19.60 8.42 4.77
CA GLY A 161 19.67 8.88 3.39
C GLY A 161 19.96 7.77 2.37
N LYS A 162 19.73 6.50 2.73
CA LYS A 162 19.91 5.35 1.82
C LYS A 162 18.80 5.28 0.78
N ILE A 163 17.60 5.71 1.17
CA ILE A 163 16.38 5.74 0.36
C ILE A 163 15.59 7.01 0.67
N ASP A 164 14.78 7.49 -0.28
CA ASP A 164 13.77 8.53 -0.03
C ASP A 164 12.42 7.92 0.40
N LEU A 165 11.44 8.77 0.74
CA LEU A 165 10.15 8.29 1.23
C LEU A 165 9.34 7.58 0.13
N THR A 166 9.45 8.01 -1.12
CA THR A 166 8.76 7.35 -2.25
C THR A 166 9.35 5.99 -2.56
N GLU A 167 10.68 5.83 -2.51
CA GLU A 167 11.38 4.55 -2.59
C GLU A 167 10.96 3.62 -1.44
N ALA A 168 10.88 4.13 -0.20
CA ALA A 168 10.42 3.36 0.96
C ALA A 168 9.00 2.83 0.78
N GLU A 169 8.04 3.68 0.39
CA GLU A 169 6.66 3.28 0.09
C GLU A 169 6.61 2.26 -1.06
N GLY A 170 7.44 2.43 -2.11
CA GLY A 170 7.54 1.47 -3.22
C GLY A 170 8.09 0.11 -2.80
N ILE A 171 9.00 0.06 -1.83
CA ILE A 171 9.46 -1.19 -1.22
C ILE A 171 8.33 -1.89 -0.47
N GLY A 172 7.47 -1.13 0.23
CA GLY A 172 6.27 -1.66 0.89
C GLY A 172 5.31 -2.26 -0.13
N ASP A 173 4.96 -1.50 -1.15
CA ASP A 173 4.09 -1.94 -2.24
C ASP A 173 4.63 -3.18 -2.98
N LEU A 174 5.96 -3.33 -3.08
CA LEU A 174 6.59 -4.49 -3.72
C LEU A 174 6.41 -5.78 -2.92
N ILE A 175 6.37 -5.67 -1.58
CA ILE A 175 6.14 -6.80 -0.67
C ILE A 175 4.66 -7.19 -0.70
N GLU A 176 3.76 -6.20 -0.79
CA GLU A 176 2.31 -6.41 -0.85
C GLU A 176 1.80 -6.83 -2.24
N ALA A 177 2.60 -6.66 -3.30
CA ALA A 177 2.19 -6.95 -4.66
C ALA A 177 1.79 -8.42 -4.86
N GLU A 178 0.54 -8.65 -5.27
CA GLU A 178 -0.02 -9.98 -5.55
C GLU A 178 -0.03 -10.32 -7.06
N THR A 179 0.20 -9.31 -7.90
CA THR A 179 0.14 -9.44 -9.36
C THR A 179 1.39 -8.86 -10.04
N GLU A 180 1.69 -9.34 -11.24
CA GLU A 180 2.87 -8.89 -12.00
C GLU A 180 2.82 -7.40 -12.34
N LYS A 181 1.64 -6.81 -12.59
CA LYS A 181 1.53 -5.37 -12.86
C LYS A 181 1.77 -4.54 -11.58
N GLN A 182 1.25 -4.96 -10.43
CA GLN A 182 1.59 -4.34 -9.13
C GLN A 182 3.10 -4.42 -8.86
N ARG A 183 3.70 -5.60 -9.04
CA ARG A 183 5.14 -5.80 -8.83
C ARG A 183 5.98 -4.86 -9.70
N LYS A 184 5.62 -4.69 -10.97
CA LYS A 184 6.31 -3.78 -11.89
C LYS A 184 6.16 -2.31 -11.48
N GLN A 185 4.95 -1.86 -11.15
CA GLN A 185 4.73 -0.51 -10.64
C GLN A 185 5.57 -0.24 -9.38
N ALA A 186 5.49 -1.13 -8.40
CA ALA A 186 6.23 -1.00 -7.15
C ALA A 186 7.76 -1.06 -7.35
N THR A 187 8.25 -1.89 -8.27
CA THR A 187 9.67 -1.95 -8.64
C THR A 187 10.14 -0.63 -9.24
N ASN A 188 9.38 -0.05 -10.18
CA ASN A 188 9.73 1.25 -10.78
C ASN A 188 9.79 2.35 -9.71
N GLN A 189 8.89 2.33 -8.75
CA GLN A 189 8.86 3.28 -7.64
C GLN A 189 10.03 3.07 -6.66
N ALA A 190 10.29 1.82 -6.25
CA ALA A 190 11.40 1.45 -5.37
C ALA A 190 12.79 1.76 -5.99
N ASN A 191 12.86 1.84 -7.32
CA ASN A 191 14.05 2.26 -8.07
C ASN A 191 14.15 3.78 -8.26
N GLY A 192 13.24 4.57 -7.69
CA GLY A 192 13.34 6.03 -7.67
C GLY A 192 12.71 6.76 -8.86
N SER A 193 11.89 6.11 -9.70
CA SER A 193 11.27 6.80 -10.86
C SER A 193 10.46 8.05 -10.48
N LEU A 194 9.65 7.97 -9.41
CA LEU A 194 8.88 9.11 -8.89
C LEU A 194 9.76 10.12 -8.17
N ARG A 195 10.78 9.66 -7.42
CA ARG A 195 11.78 10.52 -6.80
C ARG A 195 12.45 11.43 -7.83
N HIS A 196 12.96 10.85 -8.91
CA HIS A 196 13.64 11.61 -9.97
C HIS A 196 12.73 12.66 -10.61
N LEU A 197 11.45 12.32 -10.84
CA LEU A 197 10.46 13.26 -11.37
C LEU A 197 10.23 14.43 -10.39
N TYR A 198 9.91 14.15 -9.14
CA TYR A 198 9.58 15.18 -8.16
C TYR A 198 10.77 16.04 -7.75
N ASP A 199 11.97 15.44 -7.66
CA ASP A 199 13.20 16.20 -7.42
C ASP A 199 13.50 17.12 -8.61
N SER A 200 13.24 16.70 -9.85
CA SER A 200 13.43 17.56 -11.03
C SER A 200 12.52 18.81 -10.98
N TRP A 201 11.24 18.63 -10.64
CA TRP A 201 10.30 19.73 -10.45
C TRP A 201 10.69 20.64 -9.29
N ARG A 202 11.17 20.06 -8.19
CA ARG A 202 11.64 20.81 -7.04
C ARG A 202 12.87 21.64 -7.39
N ILE A 203 13.82 21.11 -8.17
CA ILE A 203 14.99 21.87 -8.66
C ILE A 203 14.53 23.06 -9.51
N VAL A 204 13.54 22.88 -10.39
CA VAL A 204 12.97 23.98 -11.18
C VAL A 204 12.43 25.09 -10.27
N LEU A 205 11.64 24.75 -9.25
CA LEU A 205 11.11 25.74 -8.30
C LEU A 205 12.20 26.43 -7.48
N LEU A 206 13.23 25.70 -7.06
CA LEU A 206 14.36 26.28 -6.31
C LEU A 206 15.17 27.26 -7.18
N ASN A 207 15.35 26.96 -8.47
CA ASN A 207 16.01 27.89 -9.40
C ASN A 207 15.16 29.15 -9.63
N VAL A 208 13.85 29.00 -9.80
CA VAL A 208 12.93 30.15 -9.87
C VAL A 208 13.01 30.98 -8.59
N LEU A 209 13.01 30.32 -7.43
CA LEU A 209 13.11 30.98 -6.13
C LEU A 209 14.40 31.78 -6.01
N ALA A 210 15.56 31.19 -6.31
CA ALA A 210 16.86 31.85 -6.25
C ALA A 210 16.93 33.07 -7.17
N ASN A 211 16.40 32.97 -8.39
CA ASN A 211 16.37 34.07 -9.35
C ASN A 211 15.48 35.23 -8.89
N LEU A 212 14.31 34.92 -8.32
CA LEU A 212 13.39 35.93 -7.81
C LEU A 212 13.89 36.57 -6.50
N GLU A 213 14.52 35.81 -5.61
CA GLU A 213 15.16 36.34 -4.39
C GLU A 213 16.28 37.31 -4.75
N ALA A 214 17.17 36.92 -5.68
CA ALA A 214 18.21 37.80 -6.18
C ALA A 214 17.63 39.08 -6.83
N TYR A 215 16.51 38.96 -7.57
CA TYR A 215 15.85 40.15 -8.12
C TYR A 215 15.36 41.10 -7.02
N VAL A 216 14.73 40.59 -5.97
CA VAL A 216 14.24 41.42 -4.85
C VAL A 216 15.39 42.13 -4.14
N ASP A 217 16.47 41.41 -3.85
CA ASP A 217 17.61 41.93 -3.09
C ASP A 217 18.48 42.94 -3.87
N PHE A 218 18.56 42.81 -5.21
CA PHE A 218 19.46 43.61 -6.07
C PHE A 218 18.75 44.51 -7.10
N SER A 219 17.43 44.73 -6.95
CA SER A 219 16.63 45.49 -7.93
C SER A 219 17.03 46.95 -8.12
N GLU A 220 17.75 47.57 -7.18
CA GLU A 220 18.19 48.97 -7.29
C GLU A 220 19.47 49.18 -8.11
N GLU A 221 20.26 48.13 -8.41
CA GLU A 221 21.62 48.31 -8.96
C GLU A 221 21.77 48.11 -10.49
N HIS A 222 20.86 47.44 -11.22
CA HIS A 222 21.10 47.11 -12.65
C HIS A 222 19.87 47.12 -13.58
N SER A 223 20.04 47.64 -14.81
CA SER A 223 19.03 47.77 -15.89
C SER A 223 18.76 46.48 -16.70
N VAL A 224 19.14 45.30 -16.22
CA VAL A 224 19.12 44.01 -16.97
C VAL A 224 17.97 43.09 -16.53
N THR A 225 17.06 43.56 -15.69
CA THR A 225 16.24 42.71 -14.82
C THR A 225 14.86 42.33 -15.35
N SER A 226 14.39 42.89 -16.48
CA SER A 226 13.04 42.65 -17.02
C SER A 226 12.79 41.24 -17.56
N ASN A 227 13.83 40.52 -17.99
CA ASN A 227 13.67 39.16 -18.52
C ASN A 227 13.43 38.13 -17.40
N ILE A 228 13.99 38.33 -16.21
CA ILE A 228 13.95 37.35 -15.10
C ILE A 228 12.50 37.05 -14.69
N LEU A 229 11.66 38.07 -14.53
CA LEU A 229 10.26 37.91 -14.11
C LEU A 229 9.43 37.17 -15.18
N LYS A 230 9.65 37.50 -16.45
CA LYS A 230 8.97 36.86 -17.58
C LYS A 230 9.41 35.40 -17.73
N ASP A 231 10.69 35.12 -17.56
CA ASP A 231 11.27 33.77 -17.65
C ASP A 231 10.80 32.90 -16.48
N ALA A 232 10.76 33.45 -15.26
CA ALA A 232 10.19 32.80 -14.09
C ALA A 232 8.72 32.45 -14.30
N LYS A 233 7.90 33.41 -14.75
CA LYS A 233 6.49 33.18 -15.05
C LYS A 233 6.30 32.08 -16.10
N THR A 234 7.05 32.13 -17.19
CA THR A 234 6.98 31.13 -18.27
C THR A 234 7.37 29.74 -17.77
N THR A 235 8.40 29.65 -16.92
CA THR A 235 8.87 28.40 -16.32
C THR A 235 7.82 27.81 -15.39
N VAL A 236 7.21 28.64 -14.53
CA VAL A 236 6.14 28.21 -13.62
C VAL A 236 4.89 27.76 -14.39
N GLN A 237 4.51 28.44 -15.48
CA GLN A 237 3.38 28.03 -16.33
C GLN A 237 3.61 26.65 -16.96
N LYS A 238 4.83 26.38 -17.46
CA LYS A 238 5.19 25.07 -18.01
C LYS A 238 5.11 23.99 -16.94
N LEU A 239 5.72 24.23 -15.78
CA LEU A 239 5.71 23.28 -14.67
C LEU A 239 4.30 23.00 -14.15
N SER A 240 3.46 24.04 -14.01
CA SER A 240 2.05 23.88 -13.63
C SER A 240 1.30 23.01 -14.62
N THR A 241 1.55 23.16 -15.92
CA THR A 241 0.94 22.32 -16.96
C THR A 241 1.40 20.86 -16.84
N GLU A 242 2.69 20.60 -16.61
CA GLU A 242 3.23 19.25 -16.41
C GLU A 242 2.61 18.57 -15.17
N ILE A 243 2.51 19.30 -14.05
CA ILE A 243 1.92 18.78 -12.81
C ILE A 243 0.44 18.48 -12.99
N LEU A 244 -0.31 19.36 -13.66
CA LEU A 244 -1.73 19.13 -13.96
C LEU A 244 -1.94 17.93 -14.89
N GLN A 245 -1.07 17.75 -15.88
CA GLN A 245 -1.09 16.55 -16.73
C GLN A 245 -0.83 15.28 -15.92
N HIS A 246 0.16 15.30 -15.02
CA HIS A 246 0.46 14.17 -14.13
C HIS A 246 -0.70 13.87 -13.15
N LEU A 247 -1.37 14.91 -12.63
CA LEU A 247 -2.57 14.78 -11.80
C LEU A 247 -3.80 14.25 -12.57
N SER A 248 -3.83 14.39 -13.89
CA SER A 248 -4.95 13.97 -14.75
C SER A 248 -4.95 12.46 -15.08
N ASP A 249 -4.15 11.67 -14.39
CA ASP A 249 -3.98 10.22 -14.58
C ASP A 249 -5.23 9.36 -14.28
N GLY A 250 -6.34 9.95 -13.85
CA GLY A 250 -7.58 9.24 -13.54
C GLY A 250 -7.46 8.24 -12.39
N ARG A 251 -6.47 8.42 -11.49
CA ARG A 251 -6.14 7.51 -10.38
C ARG A 251 -5.67 6.12 -10.82
N LYS A 252 -5.18 5.98 -12.05
CA LYS A 252 -4.66 4.72 -12.62
C LYS A 252 -3.71 3.98 -11.69
N GLY A 253 -2.67 4.67 -11.20
CA GLY A 253 -1.64 4.07 -10.35
C GLY A 253 -2.15 3.68 -8.96
N GLU A 254 -3.05 4.48 -8.38
CA GLU A 254 -3.71 4.18 -7.11
C GLU A 254 -4.57 2.92 -7.23
N ILE A 255 -5.41 2.83 -8.27
CA ILE A 255 -6.27 1.67 -8.51
C ILE A 255 -5.43 0.42 -8.78
N LEU A 256 -4.34 0.53 -9.56
CA LEU A 256 -3.43 -0.59 -9.77
C LEU A 256 -2.78 -1.06 -8.47
N ARG A 257 -2.41 -0.13 -7.59
CA ARG A 257 -1.78 -0.45 -6.29
C ARG A 257 -2.76 -1.17 -5.38
N THR A 258 -3.95 -0.60 -5.17
CA THR A 258 -4.93 -1.13 -4.21
C THR A 258 -5.71 -2.32 -4.73
N GLY A 259 -5.86 -2.47 -6.04
CA GLY A 259 -6.77 -3.44 -6.66
C GLY A 259 -7.97 -2.76 -7.29
N VAL A 260 -8.42 -3.31 -8.44
CA VAL A 260 -9.66 -2.88 -9.09
C VAL A 260 -10.84 -3.44 -8.30
N HIS A 261 -11.59 -2.59 -7.61
CA HIS A 261 -12.80 -3.03 -6.92
C HIS A 261 -13.92 -3.33 -7.91
N VAL A 262 -14.26 -4.61 -8.04
CA VAL A 262 -15.27 -5.11 -8.98
C VAL A 262 -16.54 -5.52 -8.25
N THR A 263 -17.67 -4.98 -8.70
CA THR A 263 -19.00 -5.42 -8.26
C THR A 263 -19.69 -6.26 -9.34
N ILE A 264 -20.25 -7.42 -8.97
CA ILE A 264 -21.04 -8.27 -9.87
C ILE A 264 -22.54 -8.01 -9.64
N LEU A 265 -23.22 -7.53 -10.67
CA LEU A 265 -24.65 -7.21 -10.65
C LEU A 265 -25.45 -8.15 -11.55
N GLY A 266 -26.74 -8.28 -11.29
CA GLY A 266 -27.66 -9.11 -12.08
C GLY A 266 -28.87 -9.58 -11.26
N GLU A 267 -29.92 -10.02 -11.95
CA GLU A 267 -31.12 -10.60 -11.33
C GLU A 267 -30.81 -11.86 -10.48
N PRO A 268 -31.70 -12.27 -9.58
CA PRO A 268 -31.62 -13.58 -8.92
C PRO A 268 -31.46 -14.71 -9.95
N ASN A 269 -30.70 -15.76 -9.61
CA ASN A 269 -30.52 -16.97 -10.43
C ASN A 269 -29.86 -16.81 -11.83
N VAL A 270 -29.34 -15.63 -12.18
CA VAL A 270 -28.55 -15.43 -13.42
C VAL A 270 -27.15 -16.06 -13.39
N GLY A 271 -26.72 -16.54 -12.23
CA GLY A 271 -25.42 -17.23 -12.04
C GLY A 271 -24.27 -16.34 -11.57
N LYS A 272 -24.55 -15.25 -10.84
CA LYS A 272 -23.53 -14.37 -10.22
C LYS A 272 -22.53 -15.14 -9.36
N SER A 273 -23.02 -15.96 -8.42
CA SER A 273 -22.16 -16.77 -7.53
C SER A 273 -21.38 -17.84 -8.29
N SER A 274 -21.93 -18.38 -9.39
CA SER A 274 -21.20 -19.29 -10.27
C SER A 274 -20.05 -18.59 -10.99
N LEU A 275 -20.28 -17.37 -11.49
CA LEU A 275 -19.25 -16.55 -12.12
C LEU A 275 -18.14 -16.16 -11.14
N LEU A 276 -18.50 -15.69 -9.94
CA LEU A 276 -17.55 -15.36 -8.89
C LEU A 276 -16.64 -16.55 -8.57
N ASN A 277 -17.22 -17.73 -8.37
CA ASN A 277 -16.46 -18.95 -8.10
C ASN A 277 -15.54 -19.33 -9.27
N LEU A 278 -15.95 -19.13 -10.52
CA LEU A 278 -15.11 -19.44 -11.67
C LEU A 278 -13.92 -18.49 -11.78
N LEU A 279 -14.15 -17.19 -11.65
CA LEU A 279 -13.08 -16.19 -11.68
C LEU A 279 -12.09 -16.41 -10.52
N SER A 280 -12.59 -16.74 -9.33
CA SER A 280 -11.75 -16.99 -8.15
C SER A 280 -10.93 -18.29 -8.23
N ARG A 281 -11.39 -19.30 -8.98
CA ARG A 281 -10.74 -20.64 -9.03
C ARG A 281 -9.65 -20.77 -10.10
N LYS A 282 -9.75 -20.01 -11.19
CA LYS A 282 -8.89 -20.24 -12.37
C LYS A 282 -7.59 -19.43 -12.33
N ASP A 283 -7.62 -18.28 -11.67
CA ASP A 283 -6.46 -17.40 -11.49
C ASP A 283 -6.17 -17.26 -9.99
N ALA A 284 -5.57 -18.30 -9.39
CA ALA A 284 -5.10 -18.39 -8.01
C ALA A 284 -5.55 -17.24 -7.10
N ALA A 285 -6.76 -17.32 -6.55
CA ALA A 285 -7.18 -16.38 -5.52
C ALA A 285 -6.21 -16.50 -4.33
N ILE A 286 -5.43 -15.45 -4.08
CA ILE A 286 -4.67 -15.35 -2.84
C ILE A 286 -5.70 -14.93 -1.80
N VAL A 287 -6.09 -15.88 -0.97
CA VAL A 287 -6.92 -15.57 0.20
C VAL A 287 -6.01 -14.85 1.19
N THR A 288 -6.10 -13.53 1.25
CA THR A 288 -5.46 -12.75 2.30
C THR A 288 -6.17 -13.03 3.63
N SER A 289 -5.59 -13.90 4.43
CA SER A 289 -6.01 -14.12 5.80
C SER A 289 -5.23 -13.18 6.71
N SER A 290 -5.65 -11.91 6.78
CA SER A 290 -5.17 -11.02 7.85
C SER A 290 -5.80 -11.47 9.18
N PRO A 291 -5.01 -11.90 10.18
CA PRO A 291 -5.54 -12.28 11.47
C PRO A 291 -6.07 -11.04 12.20
N GLY A 292 -7.39 -10.82 12.22
CA GLY A 292 -7.99 -9.73 13.01
C GLY A 292 -9.39 -9.27 12.62
N THR A 293 -9.86 -9.47 11.40
CA THR A 293 -11.17 -8.95 10.94
C THR A 293 -12.26 -10.01 11.04
N THR A 294 -12.69 -10.32 12.27
CA THR A 294 -13.72 -11.36 12.52
C THR A 294 -15.17 -10.92 12.31
N ARG A 295 -15.45 -9.77 11.65
CA ARG A 295 -16.84 -9.35 11.34
C ARG A 295 -17.06 -8.63 10.01
N ASP A 296 -16.03 -8.45 9.19
CA ASP A 296 -16.09 -7.61 7.99
C ASP A 296 -15.85 -8.42 6.71
N VAL A 297 -16.35 -7.87 5.60
CA VAL A 297 -16.51 -8.50 4.28
C VAL A 297 -15.28 -9.30 3.85
N ILE A 298 -15.52 -10.55 3.41
CA ILE A 298 -14.49 -11.36 2.77
C ILE A 298 -14.28 -10.77 1.37
N GLU A 299 -13.19 -10.05 1.18
CA GLU A 299 -12.73 -9.62 -0.13
C GLU A 299 -11.86 -10.72 -0.74
N LEU A 300 -12.13 -11.06 -2.00
CA LEU A 300 -11.34 -12.03 -2.74
C LEU A 300 -10.48 -11.29 -3.76
N THR A 301 -9.16 -11.35 -3.60
CA THR A 301 -8.23 -10.85 -4.60
C THR A 301 -7.93 -11.93 -5.64
N THR A 302 -8.04 -11.57 -6.92
CA THR A 302 -7.82 -12.45 -8.07
C THR A 302 -6.94 -11.73 -9.10
N ASN A 303 -6.10 -12.48 -9.81
CA ASN A 303 -5.24 -11.93 -10.85
C ASN A 303 -5.89 -12.08 -12.24
N ILE A 304 -6.25 -10.99 -12.90
CA ILE A 304 -6.81 -11.01 -14.25
C ILE A 304 -5.83 -10.37 -15.23
N CYS A 305 -5.24 -11.17 -16.11
CA CYS A 305 -4.25 -10.71 -17.10
C CYS A 305 -3.07 -9.90 -16.51
N GLY A 306 -2.70 -10.18 -15.26
CA GLY A 306 -1.66 -9.47 -14.51
C GLY A 306 -2.17 -8.31 -13.67
N TYR A 307 -3.46 -7.96 -13.72
CA TYR A 307 -4.08 -6.91 -12.91
C TYR A 307 -4.74 -7.47 -11.65
N PRO A 308 -4.66 -6.78 -10.51
CA PRO A 308 -5.35 -7.16 -9.29
C PRO A 308 -6.84 -6.80 -9.38
N MET A 309 -7.70 -7.80 -9.20
CA MET A 309 -9.14 -7.64 -9.11
C MET A 309 -9.60 -7.98 -7.69
N ILE A 310 -10.29 -7.06 -7.04
CA ILE A 310 -10.92 -7.29 -5.73
C ILE A 310 -12.41 -7.48 -5.92
N LEU A 311 -12.90 -8.66 -5.56
CA LEU A 311 -14.32 -8.97 -5.52
C LEU A 311 -14.83 -8.80 -4.08
N ALA A 312 -15.64 -7.77 -3.85
CA ALA A 312 -16.35 -7.60 -2.59
C ALA A 312 -17.54 -8.55 -2.52
N ASP A 313 -17.67 -9.32 -1.43
CA ASP A 313 -18.77 -10.26 -1.24
C ASP A 313 -20.12 -9.54 -1.01
N THR A 314 -20.81 -9.19 -2.10
CA THR A 314 -22.22 -8.81 -2.10
C THR A 314 -23.17 -10.01 -2.16
N ALA A 315 -22.66 -11.25 -2.13
CA ALA A 315 -23.48 -12.44 -2.35
C ALA A 315 -22.97 -13.64 -1.56
N GLY A 316 -22.98 -13.50 -0.23
CA GLY A 316 -23.02 -14.59 0.74
C GLY A 316 -22.17 -15.80 0.39
N ILE A 317 -20.88 -15.76 0.72
CA ILE A 317 -20.10 -16.97 0.93
C ILE A 317 -20.55 -17.62 2.25
N ARG A 318 -21.77 -18.18 2.28
CA ARG A 318 -22.20 -19.24 3.20
C ARG A 318 -23.23 -20.11 2.51
N ASN A 319 -23.02 -21.42 2.59
CA ASN A 319 -23.80 -22.49 1.95
C ASN A 319 -25.25 -22.65 2.45
N ASN A 320 -25.92 -21.62 2.99
CA ASN A 320 -27.30 -21.75 3.50
C ASN A 320 -28.25 -20.70 2.89
N PRO A 321 -29.32 -21.11 2.20
CA PRO A 321 -30.31 -20.21 1.62
C PRO A 321 -31.53 -20.09 2.54
N GLU A 322 -31.64 -19.03 3.35
CA GLU A 322 -32.92 -18.64 3.96
C GLU A 322 -33.11 -17.11 3.97
N ASN A 323 -33.86 -16.63 2.97
CA ASN A 323 -34.91 -15.61 2.94
C ASN A 323 -34.84 -14.26 3.70
N GLU A 324 -33.71 -13.80 4.24
CA GLU A 324 -33.55 -12.39 4.70
C GLU A 324 -32.39 -11.63 4.05
N ILE A 325 -31.67 -12.29 3.13
CA ILE A 325 -30.38 -11.83 2.56
C ILE A 325 -30.56 -10.82 1.40
N GLU A 326 -31.77 -10.69 0.84
CA GLU A 326 -31.96 -10.12 -0.50
C GLU A 326 -32.09 -8.59 -0.54
N VAL A 327 -32.78 -7.98 0.44
CA VAL A 327 -32.90 -6.51 0.56
C VAL A 327 -31.57 -5.89 1.01
N GLU A 328 -30.89 -6.54 1.95
CA GLU A 328 -29.56 -6.12 2.41
C GLU A 328 -28.50 -6.34 1.31
N GLY A 329 -28.66 -7.37 0.47
CA GLY A 329 -27.83 -7.60 -0.72
C GLY A 329 -27.93 -6.46 -1.75
N ILE A 330 -29.13 -5.96 -2.04
CA ILE A 330 -29.34 -4.81 -2.94
C ILE A 330 -28.80 -3.51 -2.32
N ARG A 331 -29.02 -3.28 -1.02
CA ARG A 331 -28.51 -2.10 -0.30
C ARG A 331 -26.98 -2.08 -0.23
N LYS A 332 -26.36 -3.23 0.06
CA LYS A 332 -24.90 -3.41 0.04
C LYS A 332 -24.35 -3.26 -1.37
N ALA A 333 -24.94 -3.92 -2.37
CA ALA A 333 -24.54 -3.76 -3.76
C ALA A 333 -24.57 -2.29 -4.22
N LYS A 334 -25.53 -1.48 -3.75
CA LYS A 334 -25.59 -0.03 -4.02
C LYS A 334 -24.50 0.78 -3.33
N LYS A 335 -24.09 0.38 -2.11
CA LYS A 335 -22.97 1.03 -1.41
C LYS A 335 -21.65 0.70 -2.10
N TYR A 336 -21.40 -0.59 -2.35
CA TYR A 336 -20.19 -1.06 -3.02
C TYR A 336 -20.09 -0.55 -4.45
N SER A 337 -21.19 -0.41 -5.17
CA SER A 337 -21.14 0.10 -6.53
C SER A 337 -20.76 1.58 -6.63
N LYS A 338 -20.96 2.38 -5.57
CA LYS A 338 -20.44 3.76 -5.50
C LYS A 338 -18.94 3.80 -5.25
N GLU A 339 -18.41 2.78 -4.60
CA GLU A 339 -16.99 2.61 -4.29
C GLU A 339 -16.26 1.77 -5.34
N ALA A 340 -16.99 1.12 -6.26
CA ALA A 340 -16.46 0.21 -7.26
C ALA A 340 -15.80 0.97 -8.41
N ASP A 341 -14.60 0.52 -8.77
CA ASP A 341 -13.91 0.98 -9.97
C ASP A 341 -14.51 0.38 -11.24
N PHE A 342 -15.16 -0.79 -11.13
CA PHE A 342 -15.69 -1.53 -12.27
C PHE A 342 -16.90 -2.42 -11.92
N VAL A 343 -17.78 -2.64 -12.90
CA VAL A 343 -18.99 -3.45 -12.74
C VAL A 343 -19.07 -4.54 -13.80
N ILE A 344 -19.33 -5.76 -13.35
CA ILE A 344 -19.70 -6.87 -14.23
C ILE A 344 -21.21 -7.07 -14.12
N CYS A 345 -21.93 -6.85 -15.21
CA CYS A 345 -23.36 -6.98 -15.31
C CYS A 345 -23.72 -8.34 -15.92
N VAL A 346 -24.32 -9.24 -15.13
CA VAL A 346 -24.66 -10.61 -15.54
C VAL A 346 -26.13 -10.72 -15.90
N ILE A 347 -26.42 -11.20 -17.10
CA ILE A 347 -27.76 -11.56 -17.59
C ILE A 347 -27.82 -13.05 -17.94
N SER A 348 -29.02 -13.63 -17.98
CA SER A 348 -29.23 -15.06 -18.23
C SER A 348 -29.87 -15.32 -19.60
N ALA A 349 -29.35 -16.28 -20.34
CA ALA A 349 -29.95 -16.77 -21.59
C ALA A 349 -31.32 -17.45 -21.40
N GLU A 350 -31.66 -17.93 -20.19
CA GLU A 350 -32.96 -18.56 -19.90
C GLU A 350 -34.13 -17.58 -19.98
N ASN A 351 -33.91 -16.30 -19.65
CA ASN A 351 -34.99 -15.35 -19.41
C ASN A 351 -35.67 -14.83 -20.71
N LYS A 352 -35.43 -15.44 -21.88
CA LYS A 352 -35.94 -14.99 -23.20
C LYS A 352 -35.91 -13.46 -23.32
N ILE A 353 -34.77 -12.85 -22.99
CA ILE A 353 -34.60 -11.39 -22.96
C ILE A 353 -34.53 -10.89 -24.41
N LYS A 354 -35.71 -10.79 -25.05
CA LYS A 354 -35.97 -9.94 -26.23
C LYS A 354 -36.27 -8.49 -25.81
N ILE A 355 -36.50 -8.24 -24.52
CA ILE A 355 -36.74 -6.91 -23.95
C ILE A 355 -35.35 -6.32 -23.66
N SER A 356 -34.96 -5.36 -24.49
CA SER A 356 -33.58 -4.97 -24.77
C SER A 356 -32.68 -4.77 -23.54
N LEU A 357 -31.40 -5.14 -23.69
CA LEU A 357 -30.28 -4.68 -22.87
C LEU A 357 -30.42 -3.23 -22.40
N GLU A 358 -30.99 -2.36 -23.23
CA GLU A 358 -31.18 -0.95 -22.91
C GLU A 358 -32.14 -0.69 -21.74
N ILE A 359 -33.20 -1.50 -21.56
CA ILE A 359 -34.13 -1.35 -20.44
C ILE A 359 -33.45 -1.81 -19.14
N PHE A 360 -32.76 -2.95 -19.20
CA PHE A 360 -31.98 -3.47 -18.07
C PHE A 360 -30.86 -2.50 -17.67
N LEU A 361 -30.07 -2.05 -18.64
CA LEU A 361 -29.03 -1.05 -18.43
C LEU A 361 -29.63 0.28 -17.98
N ARG A 362 -30.80 0.73 -18.47
CA ARG A 362 -31.45 1.97 -17.98
C ARG A 362 -31.88 1.87 -16.52
N GLN A 363 -32.45 0.75 -16.10
CA GLN A 363 -32.79 0.53 -14.70
C GLN A 363 -31.53 0.65 -13.85
N TYR A 364 -30.49 -0.12 -14.15
CA TYR A 364 -29.24 -0.07 -13.38
C TYR A 364 -28.48 1.25 -13.52
N LYS A 365 -28.50 1.92 -14.66
CA LYS A 365 -27.85 3.23 -14.89
C LYS A 365 -28.53 4.37 -14.14
N ASN A 366 -29.81 4.25 -13.82
CA ASN A 366 -30.47 5.15 -12.89
C ASN A 366 -30.14 4.82 -11.42
N TYR A 367 -29.79 3.56 -11.13
CA TYR A 367 -29.37 3.12 -9.78
C TYR A 367 -27.87 3.33 -9.50
N LEU A 368 -27.05 3.44 -10.55
CA LEU A 368 -25.61 3.48 -10.51
C LEU A 368 -25.14 4.76 -11.23
N GLU A 369 -24.56 5.70 -10.49
CA GLU A 369 -23.88 6.89 -11.04
C GLU A 369 -22.55 6.49 -11.73
N ILE A 370 -22.51 5.35 -12.43
CA ILE A 370 -21.30 4.74 -12.96
C ILE A 370 -21.17 5.09 -14.45
N ASP A 371 -19.98 5.53 -14.84
CA ASP A 371 -19.63 5.76 -16.24
C ASP A 371 -19.79 4.47 -17.04
N LYS A 372 -20.43 4.55 -18.22
CA LYS A 372 -20.63 3.41 -19.12
C LYS A 372 -19.33 2.69 -19.46
N LYS A 373 -18.18 3.40 -19.43
CA LYS A 373 -16.86 2.83 -19.72
C LYS A 373 -16.37 1.82 -18.68
N ARG A 374 -17.00 1.76 -17.50
CA ARG A 374 -16.61 0.88 -16.38
C ARG A 374 -17.59 -0.27 -16.18
N VAL A 375 -18.37 -0.62 -17.20
CA VAL A 375 -19.37 -1.69 -17.14
C VAL A 375 -19.15 -2.70 -18.26
N LEU A 376 -18.95 -3.97 -17.88
CA LEU A 376 -18.90 -5.10 -18.82
C LEU A 376 -20.15 -5.95 -18.67
N THR A 377 -20.84 -6.21 -19.77
CA THR A 377 -22.05 -7.05 -19.77
C THR A 377 -21.73 -8.47 -20.21
N VAL A 378 -22.20 -9.42 -19.41
CA VAL A 378 -21.92 -10.85 -19.56
C VAL A 378 -23.24 -11.61 -19.64
N LEU A 379 -23.42 -12.38 -20.71
CA LEU A 379 -24.56 -13.27 -20.90
C LEU A 379 -24.18 -14.68 -20.46
N ASN A 380 -24.74 -15.15 -19.36
CA ASN A 380 -24.51 -16.49 -18.83
C ASN A 380 -25.52 -17.51 -19.38
N LYS A 381 -25.21 -18.81 -19.20
CA LYS A 381 -26.02 -19.97 -19.60
C LYS A 381 -26.16 -20.13 -21.13
N VAL A 382 -25.13 -19.73 -21.89
CA VAL A 382 -25.16 -19.81 -23.36
C VAL A 382 -25.11 -21.23 -23.92
N ASP A 383 -24.93 -22.24 -23.06
CA ASP A 383 -25.17 -23.64 -23.40
C ASP A 383 -26.63 -23.92 -23.84
N LEU A 384 -27.55 -22.99 -23.59
CA LEU A 384 -28.93 -23.03 -24.04
C LEU A 384 -29.17 -22.35 -25.41
N LEU A 385 -28.17 -21.64 -25.95
CA LEU A 385 -28.29 -20.83 -27.16
C LEU A 385 -27.60 -21.46 -28.36
N LYS A 386 -28.11 -21.15 -29.56
CA LYS A 386 -27.44 -21.49 -30.82
C LYS A 386 -26.29 -20.51 -31.11
N GLU A 387 -25.31 -20.95 -31.91
CA GLU A 387 -24.14 -20.12 -32.26
C GLU A 387 -24.50 -18.78 -32.94
N GLU A 388 -25.56 -18.74 -33.74
CA GLU A 388 -26.03 -17.50 -34.38
C GLU A 388 -26.51 -16.46 -33.37
N GLU A 389 -27.18 -16.90 -32.31
CA GLU A 389 -27.65 -16.04 -31.22
C GLU A 389 -26.45 -15.50 -30.44
N LYS A 390 -25.48 -16.36 -30.10
CA LYS A 390 -24.24 -15.95 -29.43
C LYS A 390 -23.49 -14.87 -30.23
N LYS A 391 -23.41 -15.01 -31.55
CA LYS A 391 -22.80 -14.00 -32.44
C LYS A 391 -23.56 -12.66 -32.41
N ASN A 392 -24.88 -12.68 -32.32
CA ASN A 392 -25.67 -11.44 -32.23
C ASN A 392 -25.42 -10.67 -30.93
N TRP A 393 -25.24 -11.37 -29.81
CA TRP A 393 -24.90 -10.75 -28.52
C TRP A 393 -23.49 -10.14 -28.53
N ARG A 394 -22.51 -10.81 -29.14
CA ARG A 394 -21.16 -10.24 -29.31
C ARG A 394 -21.16 -8.91 -30.07
N LYS A 395 -22.00 -8.78 -31.10
CA LYS A 395 -22.16 -7.51 -31.85
C LYS A 395 -22.72 -6.36 -31.01
N GLN A 396 -23.36 -6.67 -29.88
CA GLN A 396 -23.92 -5.70 -28.93
C GLN A 396 -22.99 -5.45 -27.74
N ASN A 397 -21.70 -5.81 -27.85
CA ASN A 397 -20.70 -5.72 -26.77
C ASN A 397 -21.10 -6.51 -25.50
N VAL A 398 -21.79 -7.64 -25.68
CA VAL A 398 -22.09 -8.58 -24.59
C VAL A 398 -21.27 -9.84 -24.76
N ILE A 399 -20.61 -10.27 -23.70
CA ILE A 399 -19.76 -11.46 -23.72
C ILE A 399 -20.59 -12.70 -23.37
N PRO A 400 -20.79 -13.64 -24.30
CA PRO A 400 -21.48 -14.89 -24.03
C PRO A 400 -20.57 -15.86 -23.27
N ILE A 401 -21.03 -16.37 -22.14
CA ILE A 401 -20.34 -17.38 -21.33
C ILE A 401 -21.30 -18.48 -20.88
N SER A 402 -20.77 -19.66 -20.58
CA SER A 402 -21.46 -20.65 -19.76
C SER A 402 -20.62 -20.96 -18.54
N CYS A 403 -21.12 -20.57 -17.37
CA CYS A 403 -20.46 -20.92 -16.11
C CYS A 403 -20.43 -22.45 -15.88
N LYS A 404 -21.34 -23.19 -16.50
CA LYS A 404 -21.44 -24.65 -16.35
C LYS A 404 -20.38 -25.38 -17.19
N THR A 405 -20.24 -25.00 -18.46
CA THR A 405 -19.30 -25.65 -19.40
C THR A 405 -17.94 -24.95 -19.48
N GLN A 406 -17.81 -23.77 -18.87
CA GLN A 406 -16.68 -22.84 -18.98
C GLN A 406 -16.44 -22.30 -20.40
N GLU A 407 -17.42 -22.43 -21.29
CA GLU A 407 -17.39 -21.79 -22.60
C GLU A 407 -17.34 -20.26 -22.47
N GLY A 408 -16.55 -19.59 -23.31
CA GLY A 408 -16.44 -18.12 -23.32
C GLY A 408 -15.58 -17.52 -22.21
N LEU A 409 -15.08 -18.32 -21.26
CA LEU A 409 -14.31 -17.79 -20.13
C LEU A 409 -13.01 -17.08 -20.55
N LYS A 410 -12.29 -17.61 -21.55
CA LYS A 410 -11.08 -16.95 -22.08
C LYS A 410 -11.39 -15.60 -22.74
N GLU A 411 -12.53 -15.52 -23.43
CA GLU A 411 -13.03 -14.28 -24.04
C GLU A 411 -13.35 -13.24 -22.95
N LEU A 412 -13.99 -13.67 -21.86
CA LEU A 412 -14.26 -12.84 -20.69
C LEU A 412 -12.97 -12.34 -20.02
N THR A 413 -12.02 -13.23 -19.72
CA THR A 413 -10.75 -12.86 -19.05
C THR A 413 -9.97 -11.84 -19.89
N ASN A 414 -9.89 -12.05 -21.22
CA ASN A 414 -9.22 -11.10 -22.11
C ASN A 414 -9.92 -9.73 -22.13
N ALA A 415 -11.25 -9.71 -22.22
CA ALA A 415 -11.99 -8.45 -22.22
C ALA A 415 -11.86 -7.69 -20.89
N LEU A 416 -11.87 -8.41 -19.76
CA LEU A 416 -11.58 -7.82 -18.45
C LEU A 416 -10.15 -7.24 -18.41
N GLY A 417 -9.16 -7.97 -18.93
CA GLY A 417 -7.78 -7.48 -19.02
C GLY A 417 -7.64 -6.20 -19.85
N GLU A 418 -8.35 -6.07 -20.97
CA GLU A 418 -8.38 -4.86 -21.77
C GLU A 418 -9.04 -3.69 -21.02
N CYS A 419 -10.17 -3.94 -20.34
CA CYS A 419 -10.83 -2.93 -19.50
C CYS A 419 -9.95 -2.48 -18.34
N PHE A 420 -9.28 -3.41 -17.65
CA PHE A 420 -8.38 -3.09 -16.54
C PHE A 420 -7.13 -2.35 -17.02
N ARG A 421 -6.61 -2.65 -18.22
CA ARG A 421 -5.54 -1.84 -18.82
C ARG A 421 -5.97 -0.39 -19.04
N GLU A 422 -7.20 -0.14 -19.47
CA GLU A 422 -7.69 1.24 -19.62
C GLU A 422 -7.85 1.97 -18.27
N ILE A 423 -8.31 1.26 -17.23
CA ILE A 423 -8.57 1.82 -15.90
C ILE A 423 -7.29 2.03 -15.08
N CYS A 424 -6.34 1.09 -15.18
CA CYS A 424 -5.11 1.06 -14.39
C CYS A 424 -3.88 1.58 -15.14
N GLY A 425 -3.96 1.69 -16.47
CA GLY A 425 -2.78 1.89 -17.32
C GLY A 425 -1.88 0.65 -17.38
N ASP A 426 -0.76 0.75 -18.11
CA ASP A 426 0.27 -0.29 -18.15
C ASP A 426 1.64 0.23 -17.65
N PRO A 427 2.12 -0.21 -16.46
CA PRO A 427 3.41 0.21 -15.90
C PRO A 427 4.63 -0.23 -16.73
N CYS A 428 4.45 -1.03 -17.78
CA CYS A 428 5.53 -1.43 -18.69
C CYS A 428 5.78 -0.39 -19.79
N THR A 429 4.80 0.45 -20.10
CA THR A 429 4.82 1.34 -21.27
C THR A 429 4.54 2.80 -20.92
N GLU A 430 3.93 3.05 -19.77
CA GLU A 430 3.55 4.39 -19.32
C GLU A 430 4.63 5.03 -18.43
N ASN A 431 4.59 6.37 -18.36
CA ASN A 431 5.37 7.18 -17.44
C ASN A 431 5.07 6.77 -15.98
N PRO A 432 5.95 7.11 -15.01
CA PRO A 432 5.67 6.83 -13.62
C PRO A 432 4.32 7.44 -13.22
N VAL A 433 3.43 6.61 -12.68
CA VAL A 433 2.04 6.97 -12.32
C VAL A 433 1.93 7.28 -10.82
N LEU A 434 0.90 8.05 -10.44
CA LEU A 434 0.61 8.34 -9.05
C LEU A 434 0.06 7.09 -8.36
N SER A 435 0.86 6.47 -7.50
CA SER A 435 0.51 5.24 -6.77
C SER A 435 -0.19 5.50 -5.43
N HIS A 436 0.04 6.67 -4.81
CA HIS A 436 -0.49 7.00 -3.48
C HIS A 436 -1.30 8.30 -3.48
N ALA A 437 -2.44 8.28 -2.79
CA ALA A 437 -3.29 9.46 -2.59
C ALA A 437 -2.56 10.60 -1.86
N ARG A 438 -1.58 10.27 -1.00
CA ARG A 438 -0.70 11.24 -0.33
C ARG A 438 0.02 12.12 -1.34
N TYR A 439 0.53 11.54 -2.43
CA TYR A 439 1.28 12.28 -3.46
C TYR A 439 0.36 13.23 -4.18
N ARG A 440 -0.82 12.73 -4.57
CA ARG A 440 -1.86 13.54 -5.21
C ARG A 440 -2.24 14.74 -4.34
N ASN A 441 -2.46 14.54 -3.04
CA ASN A 441 -2.83 15.63 -2.15
C ASN A 441 -1.76 16.73 -2.09
N HIS A 442 -0.48 16.35 -1.95
CA HIS A 442 0.62 17.33 -1.99
C HIS A 442 0.74 18.01 -3.35
N LEU A 443 0.58 17.28 -4.45
CA LEU A 443 0.63 17.85 -5.81
C LEU A 443 -0.54 18.78 -6.12
N LEU A 444 -1.73 18.52 -5.55
CA LEU A 444 -2.86 19.46 -5.62
C LEU A 444 -2.50 20.78 -4.92
N HIS A 445 -1.94 20.73 -3.70
CA HIS A 445 -1.45 21.93 -3.03
C HIS A 445 -0.36 22.64 -3.84
N VAL A 446 0.57 21.90 -4.46
CA VAL A 446 1.57 22.49 -5.37
C VAL A 446 0.88 23.24 -6.49
N SER A 447 -0.10 22.61 -7.16
CA SER A 447 -0.87 23.24 -8.24
C SER A 447 -1.55 24.53 -7.75
N ASP A 448 -2.20 24.50 -6.59
CA ASP A 448 -2.86 25.67 -6.00
C ASP A 448 -1.87 26.82 -5.75
N TYR A 449 -0.70 26.53 -5.17
CA TYR A 449 0.33 27.56 -4.94
C TYR A 449 0.90 28.13 -6.26
N LEU A 450 1.12 27.30 -7.28
CA LEU A 450 1.58 27.77 -8.58
C LEU A 450 0.51 28.62 -9.27
N GLU A 451 -0.76 28.25 -9.15
CA GLU A 451 -1.87 29.04 -9.67
C GLU A 451 -1.96 30.40 -8.97
N LEU A 452 -1.87 30.44 -7.64
CA LEU A 452 -1.87 31.68 -6.86
C LEU A 452 -0.72 32.61 -7.27
N TYR A 453 0.49 32.07 -7.45
CA TYR A 453 1.62 32.83 -7.97
C TYR A 453 1.31 33.43 -9.35
N LEU A 454 0.82 32.61 -10.28
CA LEU A 454 0.53 33.04 -11.65
C LEU A 454 -0.56 34.12 -11.69
N GLN A 455 -1.61 33.99 -10.89
CA GLN A 455 -2.66 34.99 -10.75
C GLN A 455 -2.10 36.32 -10.24
N LYS A 456 -1.29 36.31 -9.18
CA LYS A 456 -0.66 37.53 -8.64
C LYS A 456 0.21 38.24 -9.68
N THR A 457 0.95 37.49 -10.51
CA THR A 457 1.79 38.06 -11.58
C THR A 457 1.02 38.68 -12.75
N THR A 458 -0.32 38.64 -12.75
CA THR A 458 -1.14 39.36 -13.74
C THR A 458 -1.44 40.80 -13.32
N VAL A 459 -1.33 41.09 -12.02
CA VAL A 459 -1.56 42.43 -11.47
C VAL A 459 -0.28 43.26 -11.59
N PRO A 460 -0.34 44.49 -12.15
CA PRO A 460 0.82 45.39 -12.15
C PRO A 460 1.28 45.71 -10.72
N ASN A 461 2.59 45.76 -10.48
CA ASN A 461 3.18 46.09 -9.17
C ASN A 461 2.71 45.20 -8.00
N TYR A 462 2.48 43.91 -8.26
CA TYR A 462 2.16 42.96 -7.19
C TYR A 462 3.33 42.82 -6.19
N ASP A 463 2.99 42.49 -4.94
CA ASP A 463 4.00 42.24 -3.90
C ASP A 463 4.78 40.96 -4.22
N MET A 464 6.03 41.14 -4.62
CA MET A 464 6.89 40.04 -5.02
C MET A 464 7.26 39.14 -3.84
N ALA A 465 7.44 39.70 -2.64
CA ALA A 465 7.76 38.92 -1.45
C ALA A 465 6.62 37.96 -1.09
N ILE A 466 5.37 38.40 -1.24
CA ILE A 466 4.19 37.55 -1.06
C ILE A 466 4.15 36.44 -2.13
N SER A 467 4.47 36.75 -3.40
CA SER A 467 4.48 35.75 -4.47
C SER A 467 5.59 34.70 -4.34
N LEU A 468 6.76 35.12 -3.85
CA LEU A 468 7.91 34.25 -3.55
C LEU A 468 7.53 33.18 -2.52
N GLN A 469 6.70 33.54 -1.54
CA GLN A 469 6.22 32.60 -0.54
C GLN A 469 5.39 31.47 -1.13
N ASP A 470 4.61 31.71 -2.19
CA ASP A 470 3.85 30.66 -2.87
C ASP A 470 4.80 29.64 -3.53
N ILE A 471 5.86 30.12 -4.20
CA ILE A 471 6.89 29.25 -4.80
C ILE A 471 7.65 28.45 -3.71
N ARG A 472 7.97 29.07 -2.57
CA ARG A 472 8.56 28.36 -1.41
C ARG A 472 7.64 27.27 -0.89
N ASN A 473 6.35 27.56 -0.77
CA ASN A 473 5.36 26.59 -0.29
C ASN A 473 5.20 25.43 -1.28
N ALA A 474 5.14 25.70 -2.59
CA ALA A 474 5.12 24.68 -3.64
C ALA A 474 6.37 23.77 -3.57
N ALA A 475 7.57 24.34 -3.48
CA ALA A 475 8.81 23.57 -3.33
C ALA A 475 8.83 22.74 -2.03
N ARG A 476 8.21 23.27 -0.96
CA ARG A 476 8.07 22.58 0.32
C ARG A 476 7.14 21.37 0.22
N GLU A 477 5.99 21.51 -0.45
CA GLU A 477 5.05 20.41 -0.66
C GLU A 477 5.67 19.28 -1.48
N LEU A 478 6.42 19.57 -2.55
CA LEU A 478 7.21 18.55 -3.26
C LEU A 478 8.22 17.87 -2.34
N GLY A 479 8.89 18.64 -1.48
CA GLY A 479 9.85 18.10 -0.52
C GLY A 479 9.23 17.16 0.53
N LYS A 480 7.94 17.35 0.87
CA LYS A 480 7.18 16.44 1.74
C LYS A 480 6.85 15.11 1.06
N ILE A 481 6.78 15.08 -0.28
CA ILE A 481 6.54 13.84 -1.03
C ILE A 481 7.76 12.93 -0.93
N THR A 482 8.95 13.44 -1.27
CA THR A 482 10.22 12.68 -1.24
C THR A 482 10.79 12.51 0.17
N GLY A 483 10.28 13.26 1.15
CA GLY A 483 10.81 13.22 2.52
C GLY A 483 12.11 14.00 2.69
N SER A 484 12.38 14.99 1.83
CA SER A 484 13.41 15.99 2.10
C SER A 484 12.96 16.99 3.18
N ILE A 485 11.66 17.05 3.46
CA ILE A 485 11.04 17.88 4.50
C ILE A 485 10.17 16.99 5.36
N ASN A 486 10.62 16.73 6.59
CA ASN A 486 10.06 15.67 7.43
C ASN A 486 8.91 16.15 8.31
N ASN A 487 7.89 15.30 8.44
CA ASN A 487 6.88 15.36 9.49
C ASN A 487 6.88 14.01 10.22
N GLU A 488 7.31 13.98 11.48
CA GLU A 488 7.48 12.76 12.26
C GLU A 488 6.19 11.93 12.37
N GLU A 489 5.03 12.57 12.50
CA GLU A 489 3.74 11.90 12.60
C GLU A 489 3.39 11.14 11.32
N VAL A 490 3.72 11.71 10.15
CA VAL A 490 3.49 11.09 8.85
C VAL A 490 4.40 9.89 8.66
N LEU A 491 5.67 10.00 9.08
CA LEU A 491 6.61 8.89 9.02
C LEU A 491 6.12 7.71 9.87
N ASP A 492 5.62 7.97 11.08
CA ASP A 492 5.12 6.92 11.95
C ASP A 492 3.88 6.21 11.37
N ILE A 493 2.98 6.93 10.71
CA ILE A 493 1.83 6.33 10.01
C ILE A 493 2.30 5.43 8.85
N ILE A 494 3.24 5.92 8.02
CA ILE A 494 3.75 5.18 6.86
C ILE A 494 4.43 3.89 7.31
N PHE A 495 5.40 3.96 8.22
CA PHE A 495 6.19 2.80 8.63
C PHE A 495 5.41 1.82 9.51
N LYS A 496 4.36 2.25 10.20
CA LYS A 496 3.49 1.35 10.98
C LYS A 496 2.75 0.32 10.11
N ASN A 497 2.52 0.62 8.84
CA ASN A 497 1.87 -0.30 7.91
C ASN A 497 2.85 -1.34 7.31
N PHE A 498 4.16 -1.22 7.58
CA PHE A 498 5.15 -2.19 7.11
C PHE A 498 5.20 -3.41 8.03
N CYS A 499 5.66 -4.54 7.48
CA CYS A 499 5.94 -5.72 8.29
C CYS A 499 7.10 -5.48 9.27
N ILE A 500 7.07 -6.18 10.41
CA ILE A 500 8.23 -6.29 11.31
C ILE A 500 9.36 -7.01 10.58
N GLY A 501 10.59 -6.52 10.70
CA GLY A 501 11.77 -7.08 10.02
C GLY A 501 12.12 -6.43 8.67
N LYS A 502 11.28 -5.49 8.25
CA LYS A 502 11.55 -4.42 7.31
C LYS A 502 11.53 -3.10 8.06
#